data_AF-A0A9Y2AWE4-F1
#
_entry.id   AF-A0A9Y2AWE4-F1
#
_cell.length_a   1.000
_cell.length_b   1.000
_cell.length_c   1.000
_cell.angle_alpha   90.00
_cell.angle_beta   90.00
_cell.angle_gamma   90.00
#
_symmetry.space_group_name_H-M   'P 1'
#
loop_
_entity.id
_entity.type
_entity.pdbx_description
1 polymer ?
#
loop_
_entity_poly.entity_id
_entity_poly.type
_entity_poly.pdbx_seq_one_letter_code
_entity_poly.pdbx_strand_id
1 'polypeptide(L)'
;MRLYRTPAGEWAGTQEDARALAKATSTTWLLVEVPVCKPGLLAFLNEHRVGAAPVSARSCEPSRLAAIGVERDMSASATLARMDNPGIDVDGICEAIGRARGYALKRYAAAVAIAFQVLAA
;
A
#
# COMPACT_ATOMS: atom_id res chain seq x y z
N MET A 1 8.73 22.21 -4.76
CA MET A 1 7.30 21.81 -4.71
C MET A 1 6.69 22.50 -3.50
N ARG A 2 5.39 22.78 -3.46
CA ARG A 2 4.78 23.49 -2.33
C ARG A 2 3.62 22.67 -1.78
N LEU A 3 3.54 22.56 -0.47
CA LEU A 3 2.40 21.98 0.23
C LEU A 3 1.82 23.02 1.17
N TYR A 4 0.52 22.91 1.42
CA TYR A 4 -0.21 23.78 2.33
C TYR A 4 -0.54 23.00 3.58
N ARG A 5 -0.31 23.57 4.75
CA ARG A 5 -0.55 22.91 6.03
C ARG A 5 -1.51 23.73 6.87
N THR A 6 -2.55 23.11 7.42
CA THR A 6 -3.39 23.73 8.45
C THR A 6 -2.76 23.53 9.83
N PRO A 7 -3.03 24.40 10.83
CA PRO A 7 -2.54 24.18 12.19
C PRO A 7 -3.12 22.92 12.84
N ALA A 8 -4.21 22.37 12.31
CA ALA A 8 -4.74 21.05 12.69
C ALA A 8 -3.84 19.88 12.23
N GLY A 9 -2.81 20.14 11.43
CA GLY A 9 -1.89 19.13 10.92
C GLY A 9 -2.31 18.49 9.60
N GLU A 10 -3.35 19.01 8.94
CA GLU A 10 -3.76 18.51 7.62
C GLU A 10 -2.92 19.15 6.51
N TRP A 11 -2.64 18.36 5.48
CA TRP A 11 -1.79 18.74 4.36
C TRP A 11 -2.57 18.72 3.05
N ALA A 12 -2.41 19.76 2.23
CA ALA A 12 -2.98 19.88 0.91
C ALA A 12 -1.89 20.09 -0.16
N GLY A 13 -2.07 19.42 -1.30
CA GLY A 13 -1.16 19.54 -2.46
C GLY A 13 -1.49 20.72 -3.37
N THR A 14 -2.71 21.24 -3.33
CA THR A 14 -3.17 22.36 -4.16
C THR A 14 -3.71 23.49 -3.29
N GLN A 15 -3.72 24.70 -3.86
CA GLN A 15 -4.28 25.87 -3.19
C GLN A 15 -5.80 25.78 -3.02
N GLU A 16 -6.49 25.09 -3.94
CA GLU A 16 -7.94 24.88 -3.86
C GLU A 16 -8.30 23.95 -2.70
N ASP A 17 -7.59 22.82 -2.55
CA ASP A 17 -7.74 21.92 -1.41
C ASP A 17 -7.43 22.62 -0.08
N ALA A 18 -6.36 23.43 -0.04
CA ALA A 18 -6.00 24.21 1.15
C ALA A 18 -7.14 25.16 1.55
N ARG A 19 -7.80 25.79 0.56
CA ARG A 19 -8.94 26.68 0.78
C ARG A 19 -10.17 25.94 1.27
N ALA A 20 -10.44 24.76 0.73
CA ALA A 20 -11.52 23.91 1.21
C ALA A 20 -11.29 23.48 2.67
N LEU A 21 -10.08 23.03 3.00
CA LEU A 21 -9.71 22.65 4.38
C LEU A 21 -9.79 23.82 5.35
N ALA A 22 -9.26 24.99 4.99
CA ALA A 22 -9.39 26.18 5.83
C ALA A 22 -10.84 26.61 6.07
N LYS A 23 -11.71 26.47 5.07
CA LYS A 23 -13.13 26.76 5.22
C LYS A 23 -13.80 25.74 6.15
N ALA A 24 -13.43 24.46 6.07
CA ALA A 24 -13.94 23.41 6.94
C ALA A 24 -13.49 23.59 8.40
N THR A 25 -12.23 23.94 8.61
CA THR A 25 -11.62 24.08 9.95
C THR A 25 -11.67 25.53 10.47
N SER A 26 -12.30 26.46 9.75
CA SER A 26 -12.32 27.91 10.05
C SER A 26 -10.96 28.50 10.40
N THR A 27 -9.88 28.06 9.74
CA THR A 27 -8.50 28.42 10.11
C THR A 27 -7.66 28.79 8.88
N THR A 28 -6.58 29.54 9.07
CA THR A 28 -5.61 29.90 8.01
C THR A 28 -4.64 28.73 7.71
N TRP A 29 -4.25 28.57 6.45
CA TRP A 29 -3.19 27.63 6.04
C TRP A 29 -1.82 28.31 5.96
N LEU A 30 -0.76 27.54 6.18
CA LEU A 30 0.64 27.94 5.99
C LEU A 30 1.19 27.30 4.72
N LEU A 31 1.96 28.06 3.95
CA LEU A 31 2.69 27.56 2.80
C LEU A 31 4.03 26.98 3.26
N VAL A 32 4.32 25.73 2.89
CA VAL A 32 5.59 25.05 3.19
C VAL A 32 6.28 24.67 1.88
N GLU A 33 7.55 25.06 1.76
CA GLU A 33 8.39 24.67 0.63
C GLU A 33 8.95 23.27 0.86
N VAL A 34 8.79 22.40 -0.13
CA VAL A 34 9.12 20.97 -0.05
C VAL A 34 10.19 20.62 -1.10
N PRO A 35 11.21 19.82 -0.73
CA PRO A 35 12.24 19.35 -1.64
C PRO A 35 11.64 18.70 -2.90
N VAL A 36 12.29 18.95 -4.05
CA VAL A 36 11.85 18.42 -5.36
C VAL A 36 12.56 17.11 -5.70
N CYS A 37 13.71 16.84 -5.08
CA CYS A 37 14.42 15.59 -5.26
C CYS A 37 13.61 14.43 -4.66
N LYS A 38 13.42 13.35 -5.43
CA LYS A 38 12.68 12.15 -5.00
C LYS A 38 13.06 11.64 -3.60
N PRO A 39 14.35 11.48 -3.23
CA PRO A 39 14.69 11.00 -1.90
C PRO A 39 14.32 12.00 -0.79
N GLY A 40 14.56 13.29 -1.01
CA GLY A 40 14.23 14.34 -0.02
C GLY A 40 12.72 14.54 0.15
N LEU A 41 11.96 14.43 -0.94
CA LEU A 41 10.50 14.49 -0.90
C LEU A 41 9.92 13.33 -0.09
N LEU A 42 10.37 12.09 -0.34
CA LEU A 42 9.87 10.91 0.38
C LEU A 42 10.20 10.98 1.88
N ALA A 43 11.41 11.42 2.25
CA ALA A 43 11.78 11.62 3.65
C ALA A 43 10.86 12.66 4.32
N PHE A 44 10.63 13.79 3.66
CA PHE A 44 9.73 14.84 4.15
C PHE A 44 8.29 14.36 4.33
N LEU A 45 7.73 13.66 3.35
CA LEU A 45 6.35 13.15 3.40
C LEU A 45 6.16 12.14 4.54
N ASN A 46 7.14 11.27 4.75
CA ASN A 46 7.12 10.27 5.83
C ASN A 46 7.24 10.92 7.21
N GLU A 47 8.17 11.87 7.38
CA GLU A 47 8.37 12.59 8.64
C GLU A 47 7.12 13.36 9.07
N HIS A 48 6.50 14.07 8.12
CA HIS A 48 5.33 14.90 8.39
C HIS A 48 4.00 14.15 8.28
N ARG A 49 4.03 12.84 8.01
CA ARG A 49 2.85 11.97 7.82
C ARG A 49 1.82 12.56 6.85
N VAL A 50 2.31 13.16 5.76
CA VAL A 50 1.47 13.82 4.75
C VAL A 50 0.57 12.78 4.09
N GLY A 51 -0.75 12.95 4.18
CA GLY A 51 -1.73 12.00 3.64
C GLY A 51 -1.95 10.75 4.49
N ALA A 52 -1.41 10.68 5.71
CA ALA A 52 -1.72 9.60 6.63
C ALA A 52 -3.16 9.76 7.14
N ALA A 53 -4.05 8.83 6.77
CA ALA A 53 -5.33 8.70 7.44
C ALA A 53 -5.10 8.35 8.91
N PRO A 54 -5.88 8.88 9.87
CA PRO A 54 -5.83 8.39 11.23
C PRO A 54 -6.16 6.91 11.18
N VAL A 55 -5.16 6.08 11.48
CA VAL A 55 -5.37 4.66 11.72
C VAL A 55 -6.20 4.59 12.98
N SER A 56 -7.52 4.69 12.84
CA SER A 56 -8.43 4.35 13.91
C SER A 56 -8.09 2.91 14.24
N ALA A 57 -7.49 2.70 15.41
CA ALA A 57 -7.20 1.39 15.97
C ALA A 57 -8.49 0.67 16.36
N ARG A 58 -9.49 0.66 15.46
CA ARG A 58 -10.58 -0.30 15.50
C ARG A 58 -9.96 -1.60 15.05
N SER A 59 -9.70 -2.45 16.04
CA SER A 59 -9.52 -3.89 15.96
C SER A 59 -8.93 -4.36 14.64
N CYS A 60 -7.66 -4.73 14.68
CA CYS A 60 -7.07 -5.62 13.69
C CYS A 60 -7.85 -6.94 13.73
N GLU A 61 -8.97 -6.98 13.02
CA GLU A 61 -9.60 -8.18 12.54
C GLU A 61 -9.04 -8.40 11.13
N PRO A 62 -8.29 -9.48 10.87
CA PRO A 62 -7.57 -9.67 9.61
C PRO A 62 -8.50 -9.90 8.40
N SER A 63 -9.83 -9.83 8.57
CA SER A 63 -10.80 -10.31 7.59
C SER A 63 -11.29 -9.25 6.59
N ARG A 64 -10.95 -7.97 6.72
CA ARG A 64 -11.49 -6.90 5.83
C ARG A 64 -10.54 -6.38 4.75
N LEU A 65 -9.24 -6.70 4.85
CA LEU A 65 -8.23 -6.32 3.84
C LEU A 65 -8.32 -7.14 2.54
N ALA A 66 -9.18 -8.16 2.48
CA ALA A 66 -9.46 -8.91 1.25
C ALA A 66 -10.39 -8.16 0.26
N ALA A 67 -11.06 -7.08 0.68
CA ALA A 67 -12.14 -6.46 -0.10
C ALA A 67 -11.76 -5.17 -0.85
N ILE A 68 -10.58 -4.59 -0.61
CA ILE A 68 -10.09 -3.43 -1.37
C ILE A 68 -8.96 -3.95 -2.25
N GLY A 69 -9.27 -4.20 -3.52
CA GLY A 69 -8.36 -4.70 -4.55
C GLY A 69 -7.23 -3.72 -4.88
N VAL A 70 -6.42 -3.36 -3.89
CA VAL A 70 -5.04 -2.94 -4.15
C VAL A 70 -4.30 -4.23 -4.46
N GLU A 71 -4.22 -4.58 -5.74
CA GLU A 71 -3.19 -5.48 -6.26
C GLU A 71 -1.85 -4.91 -5.82
N ARG A 72 -1.40 -5.28 -4.61
CA ARG A 72 0.02 -5.29 -4.32
C ARG A 72 0.56 -6.31 -5.31
N ASP A 73 1.34 -5.84 -6.25
CA ASP A 73 2.23 -6.66 -7.06
C ASP A 73 3.17 -7.38 -6.08
N MET A 74 2.66 -8.44 -5.45
CA MET A 74 3.43 -9.33 -4.63
C MET A 74 4.27 -10.10 -5.63
N SER A 75 5.54 -9.71 -5.71
CA SER A 75 6.51 -10.47 -6.50
C SER A 75 6.42 -11.94 -6.10
N ALA A 76 6.55 -12.84 -7.07
CA ALA A 76 6.48 -14.28 -6.82
C ALA A 76 7.39 -14.73 -5.66
N SER A 77 8.50 -14.02 -5.46
CA SER A 77 9.43 -14.18 -4.33
C SER A 77 8.79 -13.93 -2.96
N ALA A 78 7.87 -12.98 -2.83
CA ALA A 78 7.17 -12.68 -1.57
C ALA A 78 6.06 -13.70 -1.24
N THR A 79 5.52 -14.37 -2.25
CA THR A 79 4.57 -15.47 -2.08
C THR A 79 5.30 -16.77 -1.72
N LEU A 80 6.44 -17.04 -2.35
CA LEU A 80 7.29 -18.21 -2.04
C LEU A 80 7.95 -18.09 -0.66
N ALA A 81 8.44 -16.91 -0.26
CA ALA A 81 9.01 -16.68 1.07
C ALA A 81 7.99 -16.89 2.21
N ARG A 82 6.69 -16.91 1.89
CA ARG A 82 5.64 -17.25 2.84
C ARG A 82 5.48 -18.77 3.00
N MET A 83 5.76 -19.57 1.97
CA MET A 83 5.59 -21.03 2.02
C MET A 83 6.55 -21.75 2.99
N ASP A 84 7.67 -21.13 3.38
CA ASP A 84 8.59 -21.63 4.43
C ASP A 84 8.12 -21.34 5.87
N ASN A 85 6.97 -20.69 6.05
CA ASN A 85 6.47 -20.33 7.39
C ASN A 85 5.52 -21.44 7.90
N PRO A 86 5.82 -22.12 9.02
CA PRO A 86 5.09 -23.33 9.47
C PRO A 86 3.62 -23.10 9.90
N GLY A 87 3.12 -21.86 9.80
CA GLY A 87 1.72 -21.51 10.03
C GLY A 87 0.89 -21.33 8.75
N ILE A 88 1.45 -21.68 7.58
CA ILE A 88 0.73 -21.57 6.30
C ILE A 88 -0.02 -22.87 6.03
N ASP A 89 -1.33 -22.77 5.89
CA ASP A 89 -2.21 -23.85 5.46
C ASP A 89 -1.96 -24.17 3.98
N VAL A 90 -0.99 -25.05 3.73
CA VAL A 90 -0.60 -25.50 2.39
C VAL A 90 -1.75 -26.19 1.68
N ASP A 91 -2.58 -26.92 2.43
CA ASP A 91 -3.75 -27.62 1.88
C ASP A 91 -4.81 -26.63 1.40
N GLY A 92 -5.09 -25.59 2.19
CA GLY A 92 -6.00 -24.50 1.80
C GLY A 92 -5.52 -23.72 0.57
N ILE A 93 -4.20 -23.53 0.43
CA ILE A 93 -3.62 -22.90 -0.77
C ILE A 93 -3.79 -23.80 -2.00
N CYS A 94 -3.49 -25.09 -1.87
CA CYS A 94 -3.65 -26.06 -2.96
C CYS A 94 -5.11 -26.14 -3.43
N GLU A 95 -6.06 -26.14 -2.48
CA GLU A 95 -7.49 -26.15 -2.80
C GLU A 95 -7.93 -24.85 -3.50
N ALA A 96 -7.46 -23.69 -3.03
CA ALA A 96 -7.75 -22.40 -3.66
C ALA A 96 -7.24 -22.32 -5.11
N ILE A 97 -6.05 -22.88 -5.38
CA ILE A 97 -5.49 -22.98 -6.74
C ILE A 97 -6.32 -23.93 -7.60
N GLY A 98 -6.71 -25.10 -7.07
CA GLY A 98 -7.53 -26.07 -7.80
C GLY A 98 -8.89 -25.53 -8.22
N ARG A 99 -9.43 -24.57 -7.48
CA ARG A 99 -10.69 -23.87 -7.81
C ARG A 99 -10.47 -22.63 -8.70
N ALA A 100 -9.25 -22.13 -8.82
CA ALA A 100 -8.95 -20.92 -9.58
C ALA A 100 -9.11 -21.13 -11.10
N ARG A 101 -9.56 -20.08 -11.80
CA ARG A 101 -9.75 -20.09 -13.26
C ARG A 101 -9.19 -18.82 -13.89
N GLY A 102 -8.91 -18.88 -15.19
CA GLY A 102 -8.55 -17.72 -15.99
C GLY A 102 -7.22 -17.09 -15.56
N TYR A 103 -7.24 -15.79 -15.29
CA TYR A 103 -6.04 -15.00 -15.06
C TYR A 103 -5.24 -15.43 -13.83
N ALA A 104 -5.91 -15.77 -12.72
CA ALA A 104 -5.25 -16.21 -11.49
C ALA A 104 -4.47 -17.54 -11.70
N LEU A 105 -5.08 -18.50 -12.40
CA LEU A 105 -4.43 -19.77 -12.72
C LEU A 105 -3.23 -19.58 -13.66
N LYS A 106 -3.35 -18.68 -14.64
CA LYS A 106 -2.22 -18.35 -15.55
C LYS A 106 -1.03 -17.78 -14.79
N ARG A 107 -1.27 -16.86 -13.84
CA ARG A 107 -0.19 -16.29 -13.03
C ARG A 107 0.46 -17.33 -12.12
N TYR A 108 -0.34 -18.19 -11.51
CA TYR A 108 0.19 -19.28 -10.70
C TYR A 108 1.08 -20.24 -11.51
N ALA A 109 0.61 -20.70 -12.67
CA ALA A 109 1.38 -21.58 -13.54
C ALA A 109 2.71 -20.96 -13.98
N ALA A 110 2.71 -19.66 -14.31
CA ALA A 110 3.94 -18.93 -14.67
C ALA A 110 4.92 -18.85 -13.49
N ALA A 111 4.44 -18.59 -12.27
CA ALA A 111 5.28 -18.55 -11.08
C ALA A 111 5.94 -19.92 -10.77
N VAL A 112 5.17 -21.00 -10.91
CA VAL A 112 5.69 -22.37 -10.74
C VAL A 112 6.76 -22.67 -11.80
N ALA A 113 6.51 -22.34 -13.07
CA ALA A 113 7.47 -22.56 -14.15
C ALA A 113 8.81 -21.84 -13.90
N ILE A 114 8.78 -20.59 -13.42
CA ILE A 114 9.99 -19.83 -13.06
C ILE A 114 10.72 -20.51 -11.90
N ALA A 115 10.01 -20.97 -10.86
CA ALA A 115 10.62 -21.65 -9.73
C ALA A 115 11.34 -22.95 -10.15
N PHE A 116 10.73 -23.74 -11.05
CA PHE A 116 11.37 -24.93 -11.60
C PHE A 116 12.62 -24.62 -12.42
N GLN A 117 12.62 -23.53 -13.20
CA GLN A 117 13.81 -23.11 -13.94
C GLN A 117 14.98 -22.73 -13.03
N VAL A 118 14.69 -22.09 -11.89
CA VAL A 118 15.71 -21.74 -10.89
C VAL A 118 16.27 -22.99 -10.22
N LEU A 119 15.45 -24.02 -9.97
CA LEU A 119 15.90 -25.29 -9.38
C LEU A 119 16.66 -26.20 -10.37
N ALA A 120 16.47 -25.99 -11.67
CA ALA A 120 17.12 -26.77 -12.73
C ALA A 120 18.46 -26.17 -13.19
N ALA A 121 18.85 -25.00 -12.68
CA ALA A 121 20.11 -24.30 -12.95
C ALA A 121 21.14 -24.55 -11.84
#